data_AF-A0A352NPG9-F1
#
_entry.id   AF-A0A352NPG9-F1
#
_cell.length_a   1.000
_cell.length_b   1.000
_cell.length_c   1.000
_cell.angle_alpha   90.00
_cell.angle_beta   90.00
_cell.angle_gamma   90.00
#
_symmetry.space_group_name_H-M   'P 1'
#
loop_
_entity.id
_entity.type
_entity.pdbx_description
1 polymer ?
#
loop_
_entity_poly.entity_id
_entity_poly.type
_entity_poly.pdbx_seq_one_letter_code
_entity_poly.pdbx_strand_id
1 'polypeptide(L)'
;MSGLEVAMEQISAKAREFGLDFYDIFFEICPADIIYTFGAYGMPTRFSHWTFGKAYHKMKTQYDYNLGRIYEMVINSDPCYAFLLEGNSLIQNKLIMAHVIAHCDFFKNNIYFKNTSRAMVESMAAAANRFREYDFKYGRARVESFIDAAIAIQEHVEPRLLIKKSSKKNEAPKHECRHKKPETPYDDLWSLDDKEICKCDTCEHPGRFPTEPEKDLMLFITQNSKELDDWQRDIMSVIRQEMLYFWPQMETKIMNEGWASYWHLRIMREIELDEAETIELAKMHSGIVQTSRTHLNPYTLGLKIFEDIEKRWENPTEEEREKYGRPGGEGKQKIFEVRAMENDISFLRNYLTKELVDDLDLYLFKKMGYDWKISQKEWEKVRDGLVINLTNCGFPHIVVQDGDFNKKGELYLKHCFEG
;
A
#
# COMPACT_ATOMS: atom_id res chain seq x y z
N MET A 1 12.22 8.83 -35.53
CA MET A 1 11.64 8.37 -34.26
C MET A 1 12.43 7.16 -33.82
N SER A 2 12.85 7.11 -32.55
CA SER A 2 13.51 5.93 -32.00
C SER A 2 12.53 4.74 -32.02
N GLY A 3 13.02 3.50 -32.06
CA GLY A 3 12.14 2.31 -32.00
C GLY A 3 11.28 2.27 -30.73
N LEU A 4 11.73 2.95 -29.67
CA LEU A 4 11.04 3.12 -28.40
C LEU A 4 9.81 4.04 -28.52
N GLU A 5 9.94 5.18 -29.23
CA GLU A 5 8.85 6.14 -29.46
C GLU A 5 7.71 5.50 -30.26
N VAL A 6 8.05 4.75 -31.32
CA VAL A 6 7.06 4.06 -32.16
C VAL A 6 6.30 3.02 -31.35
N ALA A 7 7.02 2.23 -30.54
CA ALA A 7 6.41 1.24 -29.64
C ALA A 7 5.45 1.92 -28.64
N MET A 8 5.86 3.04 -28.04
CA MET A 8 5.04 3.80 -27.10
C MET A 8 3.75 4.30 -27.76
N GLU A 9 3.80 4.85 -28.97
CA GLU A 9 2.62 5.30 -29.71
C GLU A 9 1.65 4.15 -30.00
N GLN A 10 2.17 3.01 -30.48
CA GLN A 10 1.37 1.82 -30.79
C GLN A 10 0.68 1.26 -29.53
N ILE A 11 1.43 1.08 -28.45
CA ILE A 11 0.92 0.55 -27.17
C ILE A 11 -0.12 1.51 -26.59
N SER A 12 0.15 2.82 -26.60
CA SER A 12 -0.77 3.84 -26.08
C SER A 12 -2.06 3.91 -26.91
N ALA A 13 -1.98 3.77 -28.23
CA ALA A 13 -3.15 3.72 -29.09
C ALA A 13 -4.02 2.49 -28.76
N LYS A 14 -3.40 1.30 -28.65
CA LYS A 14 -4.11 0.07 -28.28
C LYS A 14 -4.72 0.13 -26.88
N ALA A 15 -4.00 0.67 -25.90
CA ALA A 15 -4.52 0.88 -24.56
C ALA A 15 -5.79 1.76 -24.55
N ARG A 16 -5.80 2.83 -25.35
CA ARG A 16 -6.99 3.71 -25.49
C ARG A 16 -8.14 3.02 -26.22
N GLU A 17 -7.88 2.20 -27.23
CA GLU A 17 -8.91 1.35 -27.87
C GLU A 17 -9.57 0.40 -26.86
N PHE A 18 -8.80 -0.11 -25.88
CA PHE A 18 -9.34 -0.89 -24.78
C PHE A 18 -10.12 -0.08 -23.74
N GLY A 19 -10.11 1.26 -23.81
CA GLY A 19 -10.81 2.14 -22.89
C GLY A 19 -10.01 2.48 -21.62
N LEU A 20 -8.71 2.24 -21.61
CA LEU A 20 -7.84 2.69 -20.51
C LEU A 20 -7.69 4.21 -20.55
N ASP A 21 -7.78 4.83 -19.37
CA ASP A 21 -7.60 6.27 -19.19
C ASP A 21 -6.42 6.53 -18.25
N PHE A 22 -5.33 7.05 -18.81
CA PHE A 22 -4.05 7.27 -18.12
C PHE A 22 -3.55 8.71 -18.39
N TYR A 23 -2.59 9.18 -17.60
CA TYR A 23 -1.91 10.47 -17.85
C TYR A 23 -0.91 10.33 -19.00
N ASP A 24 -0.39 11.45 -19.50
CA ASP A 24 0.77 11.40 -20.38
C ASP A 24 1.96 10.79 -19.62
N ILE A 25 2.68 9.87 -20.27
CA ILE A 25 3.76 9.10 -19.65
C ILE A 25 5.08 9.44 -20.33
N PHE A 26 6.06 9.84 -19.52
CA PHE A 26 7.44 10.03 -19.95
C PHE A 26 8.26 8.80 -19.56
N PHE A 27 8.76 8.09 -20.59
CA PHE A 27 9.68 6.98 -20.41
C PHE A 27 11.12 7.45 -20.49
N GLU A 28 11.91 7.16 -19.47
CA GLU A 28 13.35 7.44 -19.43
C GLU A 28 14.13 6.15 -19.25
N ILE A 29 15.19 5.95 -20.04
CA ILE A 29 16.08 4.80 -19.87
C ILE A 29 17.14 5.17 -18.84
N CYS A 30 17.25 4.37 -17.79
CA CYS A 30 18.17 4.61 -16.68
C CYS A 30 19.09 3.42 -16.43
N PRO A 31 20.34 3.67 -16.00
CA PRO A 31 21.23 2.61 -15.55
C PRO A 31 20.69 1.98 -14.26
N ALA A 32 21.14 0.75 -13.98
CA ALA A 32 20.69 -0.03 -12.82
C ALA A 32 20.83 0.76 -11.50
N ASP A 33 21.97 1.45 -11.30
CA ASP A 33 22.25 2.19 -10.07
C ASP A 33 21.15 3.23 -9.76
N ILE A 34 20.60 3.86 -10.80
CA ILE A 34 19.54 4.87 -10.64
C ILE A 34 18.20 4.21 -10.30
N ILE A 35 17.82 3.14 -11.01
CA ILE A 35 16.56 2.41 -10.74
C ILE A 35 16.55 1.85 -9.32
N TYR A 36 17.64 1.24 -8.87
CA TYR A 36 17.73 0.71 -7.51
C TYR A 36 17.79 1.83 -6.45
N THR A 37 18.31 3.00 -6.80
CA THR A 37 18.20 4.19 -5.94
C THR A 37 16.73 4.57 -5.76
N PHE A 38 15.95 4.64 -6.85
CA PHE A 38 14.51 4.91 -6.75
C PHE A 38 13.76 3.82 -5.99
N GLY A 39 14.08 2.54 -6.22
CA GLY A 39 13.46 1.44 -5.47
C GLY A 39 13.74 1.47 -3.97
N ALA A 40 14.91 1.94 -3.56
CA ALA A 40 15.30 2.02 -2.14
C ALA A 40 14.79 3.29 -1.44
N TYR A 41 14.81 4.43 -2.15
CA TYR A 41 14.38 5.71 -1.59
C TYR A 41 12.86 5.92 -1.79
N GLY A 42 12.24 5.21 -2.71
CA GLY A 42 10.85 5.36 -3.15
C GLY A 42 10.64 6.48 -4.18
N MET A 43 11.51 7.51 -4.18
CA MET A 43 11.45 8.67 -5.09
C MET A 43 12.86 9.21 -5.40
N PRO A 44 13.05 9.94 -6.52
CA PRO A 44 14.36 10.46 -6.94
C PRO A 44 15.03 11.45 -5.98
N THR A 45 14.24 12.30 -5.32
CA THR A 45 14.71 13.50 -4.60
C THR A 45 14.30 13.48 -3.13
N ARG A 46 14.28 12.29 -2.51
CA ARG A 46 13.95 12.14 -1.08
C ARG A 46 15.12 12.57 -0.19
N PHE A 47 14.82 12.89 1.07
CA PHE A 47 15.84 13.20 2.07
C PHE A 47 16.80 12.01 2.29
N SER A 48 18.01 12.30 2.75
CA SER A 48 19.04 11.28 2.99
C SER A 48 18.83 10.62 4.35
N HIS A 49 18.83 9.29 4.37
CA HIS A 49 18.77 8.49 5.60
C HIS A 49 19.49 7.16 5.42
N TRP A 50 20.13 6.64 6.46
CA TRP A 50 20.94 5.42 6.38
C TRP A 50 20.11 4.17 6.05
N THR A 51 18.83 4.13 6.44
CA THR A 51 17.92 3.00 6.12
C THR A 51 17.73 2.83 4.62
N PHE A 52 17.65 3.93 3.86
CA PHE A 52 17.53 3.90 2.40
C PHE A 52 18.82 3.38 1.76
N GLY A 53 19.99 3.81 2.25
CA GLY A 53 21.28 3.29 1.80
C GLY A 53 21.43 1.78 2.07
N LYS A 54 20.99 1.31 3.23
CA LYS A 54 20.95 -0.12 3.55
C LYS A 54 20.03 -0.90 2.61
N ALA A 55 18.83 -0.36 2.31
CA ALA A 55 17.89 -0.96 1.36
C ALA A 55 18.46 -1.02 -0.05
N TYR A 56 19.10 0.07 -0.51
CA TYR A 56 19.80 0.16 -1.79
C TYR A 56 20.83 -0.96 -1.94
N HIS A 57 21.76 -1.08 -0.98
CA HIS A 57 22.79 -2.12 -1.05
C HIS A 57 22.19 -3.52 -1.08
N LYS A 58 21.13 -3.78 -0.31
CA LYS A 58 20.45 -5.08 -0.31
C LYS A 58 19.85 -5.39 -1.69
N MET A 59 19.09 -4.46 -2.27
CA MET A 59 18.44 -4.65 -3.57
C MET A 59 19.45 -4.75 -4.71
N LYS A 60 20.46 -3.86 -4.72
CA LYS A 60 21.52 -3.88 -5.73
C LYS A 60 22.34 -5.16 -5.70
N THR A 61 22.65 -5.67 -4.50
CA THR A 61 23.33 -6.95 -4.34
C THR A 61 22.49 -8.09 -4.92
N GLN A 62 21.18 -8.12 -4.67
CA GLN A 62 20.30 -9.12 -5.28
C GLN A 62 20.31 -9.04 -6.80
N TYR A 63 20.33 -7.83 -7.36
CA TYR A 63 20.45 -7.63 -8.80
C TYR A 63 21.78 -8.12 -9.37
N ASP A 64 22.90 -7.78 -8.74
CA ASP A 64 24.24 -8.15 -9.23
C ASP A 64 24.45 -9.68 -9.24
N TYR A 65 23.77 -10.39 -8.33
CA TYR A 65 23.74 -11.86 -8.32
C TYR A 65 22.57 -12.48 -9.11
N ASN A 66 21.84 -11.69 -9.91
CA ASN A 66 20.67 -12.13 -10.70
C ASN A 66 19.59 -12.84 -9.87
N LEU A 67 19.43 -12.46 -8.59
CA LEU A 67 18.42 -12.99 -7.67
C LEU A 67 17.08 -12.24 -7.75
N GLY A 68 17.10 -11.01 -8.26
CA GLY A 68 15.90 -10.18 -8.43
C GLY A 68 16.17 -9.01 -9.36
N ARG A 69 15.15 -8.61 -10.13
CA ARG A 69 15.25 -7.50 -11.08
C ARG A 69 14.03 -6.60 -10.96
N ILE A 70 14.24 -5.30 -10.80
CA ILE A 70 13.19 -4.29 -10.98
C ILE A 70 13.12 -4.00 -12.47
N TYR A 71 12.01 -4.38 -13.09
CA TYR A 71 11.79 -4.15 -14.52
C TYR A 71 11.31 -2.72 -14.79
N GLU A 72 10.48 -2.20 -13.88
CA GLU A 72 9.93 -0.85 -13.96
C GLU A 72 9.92 -0.13 -12.62
N MET A 73 10.02 1.19 -12.69
CA MET A 73 9.64 2.08 -11.61
C MET A 73 8.74 3.17 -12.17
N VAL A 74 7.57 3.33 -11.57
CA VAL A 74 6.56 4.32 -11.97
C VAL A 74 6.31 5.30 -10.84
N ILE A 75 6.39 6.59 -11.15
CA ILE A 75 6.00 7.66 -10.25
C ILE A 75 4.62 8.16 -10.69
N ASN A 76 3.65 8.00 -9.80
CA ASN A 76 2.28 8.47 -10.04
C ASN A 76 2.19 9.99 -9.84
N SER A 77 2.49 10.73 -10.90
CA SER A 77 2.37 12.19 -11.03
C SER A 77 1.63 12.54 -12.34
N ASP A 78 1.40 13.83 -12.57
CA ASP A 78 0.75 14.35 -13.78
C ASP A 78 1.65 15.45 -14.37
N PRO A 79 2.51 15.14 -15.36
CA PRO A 79 2.58 13.87 -16.10
C PRO A 79 3.21 12.71 -15.31
N CYS A 80 2.96 11.48 -15.75
CA CYS A 80 3.48 10.26 -15.14
C CYS A 80 4.92 10.00 -15.61
N TYR A 81 5.81 9.62 -14.70
CA TYR A 81 7.20 9.29 -15.04
C TYR A 81 7.45 7.80 -14.87
N ALA A 82 8.07 7.18 -15.85
CA ALA A 82 8.40 5.76 -15.85
C ALA A 82 9.86 5.55 -16.25
N PHE A 83 10.56 4.72 -15.50
CA PHE A 83 11.97 4.45 -15.70
C PHE A 83 12.19 3.02 -16.18
N LEU A 84 12.84 2.89 -17.34
CA LEU A 84 13.17 1.62 -17.98
C LEU A 84 14.64 1.30 -17.74
N LEU A 85 14.94 0.03 -17.48
CA LEU A 85 16.32 -0.40 -17.24
C LEU A 85 17.14 -0.45 -18.53
N GLU A 86 18.33 0.15 -18.49
CA GLU A 86 19.32 0.06 -19.57
C GLU A 86 19.72 -1.40 -19.84
N GLY A 87 19.84 -1.76 -21.12
CA GLY A 87 20.14 -3.12 -21.57
C GLY A 87 18.92 -4.02 -21.78
N ASN A 88 17.71 -3.52 -21.52
CA ASN A 88 16.48 -4.20 -21.93
C ASN A 88 16.37 -4.30 -23.46
N SER A 89 15.93 -5.46 -23.96
CA SER A 89 15.58 -5.60 -25.37
C SER A 89 14.30 -4.82 -25.70
N LEU A 90 14.06 -4.52 -26.97
CA LEU A 90 12.89 -3.73 -27.38
C LEU A 90 11.57 -4.39 -26.96
N ILE A 91 11.47 -5.72 -27.03
CA ILE A 91 10.27 -6.45 -26.61
C ILE A 91 10.05 -6.37 -25.09
N GLN A 92 11.12 -6.32 -24.29
CA GLN A 92 11.02 -6.12 -22.84
C GLN A 92 10.47 -4.73 -22.55
N ASN A 93 10.99 -3.71 -23.25
CA ASN A 93 10.49 -2.34 -23.10
C ASN A 93 9.04 -2.21 -23.56
N LYS A 94 8.61 -2.90 -24.64
CA LYS A 94 7.21 -2.97 -25.06
C LYS A 94 6.31 -3.54 -23.95
N LEU A 95 6.70 -4.68 -23.36
CA LEU A 95 5.93 -5.29 -22.26
C LEU A 95 5.83 -4.35 -21.05
N ILE A 96 6.96 -3.76 -20.66
CA ILE A 96 7.03 -2.83 -19.52
C ILE A 96 6.17 -1.60 -19.79
N MET A 97 6.22 -1.01 -20.98
CA MET A 97 5.36 0.14 -21.33
C MET A 97 3.88 -0.19 -21.20
N ALA A 98 3.45 -1.36 -21.71
CA ALA A 98 2.07 -1.80 -21.59
C ALA A 98 1.65 -2.00 -20.12
N HIS A 99 2.56 -2.53 -19.29
CA HIS A 99 2.37 -2.71 -17.86
C HIS A 99 2.25 -1.37 -17.11
N VAL A 100 3.17 -0.44 -17.37
CA VAL A 100 3.20 0.91 -16.80
C VAL A 100 1.96 1.71 -17.17
N ILE A 101 1.48 1.62 -18.41
CA ILE A 101 0.23 2.28 -18.84
C ILE A 101 -0.95 1.80 -18.00
N ALA A 102 -1.04 0.50 -17.76
CA ALA A 102 -2.09 -0.07 -16.94
C ALA A 102 -1.98 0.35 -15.47
N HIS A 103 -0.77 0.45 -14.90
CA HIS A 103 -0.58 1.07 -13.58
C HIS A 103 -1.04 2.53 -13.54
N CYS A 104 -0.68 3.32 -14.54
CA CYS A 104 -1.07 4.73 -14.61
C CYS A 104 -2.60 4.86 -14.68
N ASP A 105 -3.27 4.02 -15.47
CA ASP A 105 -4.73 3.92 -15.51
C ASP A 105 -5.33 3.48 -14.17
N PHE A 106 -4.71 2.53 -13.46
CA PHE A 106 -5.14 2.12 -12.13
C PHE A 106 -5.07 3.29 -11.13
N PHE A 107 -3.90 3.93 -11.04
CA PHE A 107 -3.65 5.04 -10.11
C PHE A 107 -4.54 6.25 -10.38
N LYS A 108 -4.83 6.57 -11.65
CA LYS A 108 -5.67 7.70 -12.02
C LYS A 108 -7.14 7.54 -11.60
N ASN A 109 -7.64 6.31 -11.58
CA ASN A 109 -9.08 6.04 -11.51
C ASN A 109 -9.53 5.27 -10.26
N ASN A 110 -8.62 4.68 -9.49
CA ASN A 110 -8.98 4.02 -8.24
C ASN A 110 -9.25 5.05 -7.12
N ILE A 111 -10.36 4.89 -6.40
CA ILE A 111 -10.83 5.83 -5.38
C ILE A 111 -9.82 6.07 -4.25
N TYR A 112 -8.99 5.08 -3.91
CA TYR A 112 -8.00 5.19 -2.83
C TYR A 112 -6.87 6.16 -3.18
N PHE A 113 -6.62 6.40 -4.47
CA PHE A 113 -5.60 7.34 -4.96
C PHE A 113 -6.11 8.78 -5.11
N LYS A 114 -7.43 9.01 -4.99
CA LYS A 114 -8.06 10.31 -5.25
C LYS A 114 -7.47 11.47 -4.43
N ASN A 115 -7.04 11.20 -3.20
CA ASN A 115 -6.48 12.20 -2.30
C ASN A 115 -4.94 12.28 -2.32
N THR A 116 -4.28 11.54 -3.22
CA THR A 116 -2.82 11.58 -3.35
C THR A 116 -2.39 12.83 -4.11
N SER A 117 -1.29 13.46 -3.66
CA SER A 117 -0.74 14.63 -4.34
C SER A 117 -0.05 14.22 -5.63
N ARG A 118 -0.36 14.92 -6.73
CA ARG A 118 0.30 14.72 -8.02
C ARG A 118 1.68 15.38 -8.12
N ALA A 119 1.98 16.31 -7.21
CA ALA A 119 3.24 17.07 -7.14
C ALA A 119 4.16 16.52 -6.03
N MET A 120 4.15 15.21 -5.82
CA MET A 120 4.90 14.60 -4.71
C MET A 120 6.41 14.71 -4.92
N VAL A 121 6.88 14.64 -6.17
CA VAL A 121 8.32 14.75 -6.50
C VAL A 121 8.88 16.12 -6.11
N GLU A 122 8.18 17.19 -6.45
CA GLU A 122 8.57 18.56 -6.11
C GLU A 122 8.51 18.79 -4.60
N SER A 123 7.46 18.28 -3.96
CA SER A 123 7.26 18.40 -2.52
C SER A 123 8.36 17.68 -1.72
N MET A 124 8.76 16.47 -2.14
CA MET A 124 9.88 15.74 -1.52
C MET A 124 11.21 16.44 -1.76
N ALA A 125 11.46 16.94 -2.98
CA ALA A 125 12.68 17.70 -3.27
C ALA A 125 12.80 18.96 -2.39
N ALA A 126 11.69 19.68 -2.22
CA ALA A 126 11.64 20.85 -1.35
C ALA A 126 11.87 20.46 0.12
N ALA A 127 11.29 19.35 0.59
CA ALA A 127 11.51 18.85 1.94
C ALA A 127 12.96 18.41 2.18
N ALA A 128 13.59 17.73 1.22
CA ALA A 128 14.99 17.32 1.29
C ALA A 128 15.95 18.52 1.39
N ASN A 129 15.64 19.64 0.73
CA ASN A 129 16.39 20.89 0.90
C ASN A 129 16.21 21.47 2.32
N ARG A 130 14.97 21.52 2.84
CA ARG A 130 14.71 21.99 4.21
C ARG A 130 15.41 21.14 5.27
N PHE A 131 15.41 19.81 5.11
CA PHE A 131 16.09 18.91 6.05
C PHE A 131 17.60 19.16 6.06
N ARG A 132 18.20 19.42 4.89
CA ARG A 132 19.61 19.83 4.79
C ARG A 132 19.87 21.15 5.52
N GLU A 133 18.97 22.13 5.43
CA GLU A 133 19.08 23.37 6.21
C GLU A 133 19.01 23.11 7.72
N TYR A 134 18.16 22.17 8.15
CA TYR A 134 18.09 21.75 9.55
C TYR A 134 19.37 21.06 10.01
N ASP A 135 20.02 20.24 9.17
CA ASP A 135 21.32 19.64 9.47
C ASP A 135 22.38 20.71 9.77
N PHE A 136 22.43 21.78 8.97
CA PHE A 136 23.36 22.89 9.18
C PHE A 136 23.04 23.68 10.46
N LYS A 137 21.76 23.88 10.78
CA LYS A 137 21.32 24.74 11.90
C LYS A 137 21.37 24.02 13.25
N TYR A 138 20.95 22.76 13.31
CA TYR A 138 20.74 22.01 14.56
C TYR A 138 21.74 20.86 14.75
N GLY A 139 22.57 20.59 13.73
CA GLY A 139 23.56 19.51 13.73
C GLY A 139 22.97 18.20 13.22
N ARG A 140 23.67 17.60 12.24
CA ARG A 140 23.24 16.37 11.56
C ARG A 140 22.84 15.24 12.50
N ALA A 141 23.64 14.94 13.53
CA ALA A 141 23.36 13.82 14.44
C ALA A 141 22.03 14.00 15.20
N ARG A 142 21.66 15.24 15.55
CA ARG A 142 20.40 15.55 16.24
C ARG A 142 19.21 15.39 15.30
N VAL A 143 19.34 15.87 14.07
CA VAL A 143 18.30 15.76 13.04
C VAL A 143 18.09 14.30 12.65
N GLU A 144 19.16 13.56 12.38
CA GLU A 144 19.13 12.13 12.03
C GLU A 144 18.48 11.29 13.14
N SER A 145 18.87 11.50 14.41
CA SER A 145 18.24 10.80 15.53
C SER A 145 16.74 11.09 15.67
N PHE A 146 16.28 12.27 15.27
CA PHE A 146 14.86 12.59 15.26
C PHE A 146 14.14 11.94 14.07
N ILE A 147 14.76 11.94 12.89
CA ILE A 147 14.25 11.23 11.71
C ILE A 147 14.14 9.73 11.99
N ASP A 148 15.11 9.12 12.67
CA ASP A 148 15.06 7.72 13.11
C ASP A 148 13.79 7.43 13.92
N ALA A 149 13.50 8.30 14.91
CA ALA A 149 12.33 8.16 15.75
C ALA A 149 11.02 8.35 14.98
N ALA A 150 10.97 9.32 14.05
CA ALA A 150 9.80 9.59 13.23
C ALA A 150 9.53 8.46 12.21
N ILE A 151 10.57 7.92 11.58
CA ILE A 151 10.47 6.78 10.65
C ILE A 151 10.00 5.52 11.38
N ALA A 152 10.39 5.32 12.65
CA ALA A 152 9.99 4.14 13.42
C ALA A 152 8.47 4.02 13.66
N ILE A 153 7.72 5.11 13.48
CA ILE A 153 6.26 5.14 13.65
C ILE A 153 5.51 5.64 12.39
N GLN A 154 6.21 5.75 11.26
CA GLN A 154 5.68 6.38 10.04
C GLN A 154 4.43 5.67 9.51
N GLU A 155 4.30 4.36 9.74
CA GLU A 155 3.17 3.55 9.29
C GLU A 155 1.89 3.78 10.11
N HIS A 156 1.97 4.47 11.25
CA HIS A 156 0.82 4.75 12.10
C HIS A 156 0.13 6.06 11.71
N VAL A 157 -0.40 6.06 10.49
CA VAL A 157 -1.20 7.15 9.89
C VAL A 157 -2.63 6.68 9.61
N GLU A 158 -3.56 7.62 9.47
CA GLU A 158 -4.94 7.33 9.04
C GLU A 158 -5.26 8.04 7.71
N PRO A 159 -5.12 7.34 6.57
CA PRO A 159 -5.47 7.87 5.26
C PRO A 159 -6.96 8.08 5.06
N ARG A 160 -7.82 7.37 5.81
CA ARG A 160 -9.28 7.43 5.68
C ARG A 160 -9.83 8.64 6.45
N LEU A 161 -9.53 9.83 5.93
CA LEU A 161 -10.02 11.12 6.44
C LEU A 161 -11.56 11.27 6.36
N LEU A 162 -12.25 10.34 5.67
CA LEU A 162 -13.68 10.39 5.37
C LEU A 162 -14.61 10.23 6.59
N ILE A 163 -14.09 9.85 7.76
CA ILE A 163 -14.89 9.74 8.99
C ILE A 163 -14.29 10.59 10.12
N LYS A 164 -13.84 11.82 9.83
CA LYS A 164 -13.90 12.85 10.88
C LYS A 164 -15.35 13.32 10.99
N LYS A 165 -16.16 12.60 11.77
CA LYS A 165 -17.33 13.23 12.41
C LYS A 165 -16.80 14.49 13.08
N SER A 166 -17.36 15.63 12.74
CA SER A 166 -17.02 16.90 13.39
C SER A 166 -17.21 16.71 14.90
N SER A 167 -16.12 16.52 15.63
CA SER A 167 -16.16 16.53 17.08
C SER A 167 -16.50 17.97 17.47
N LYS A 168 -17.76 18.14 17.85
CA LYS A 168 -18.29 19.37 18.42
C LYS A 168 -17.40 19.81 19.58
N LYS A 169 -17.14 21.11 19.60
CA LYS A 169 -16.76 22.00 20.72
C LYS A 169 -16.34 21.31 22.02
N ASN A 170 -15.10 21.58 22.42
CA ASN A 170 -14.58 21.54 23.79
C ASN A 170 -15.68 21.85 24.83
N GLU A 171 -16.16 20.82 25.52
CA GLU A 171 -16.90 20.99 26.77
C GLU A 171 -15.90 21.11 27.93
N ALA A 172 -16.25 21.97 28.89
CA ALA A 172 -15.45 22.34 30.05
C ALA A 172 -15.07 21.14 30.95
N PRO A 173 -13.97 21.22 31.73
CA PRO A 173 -13.51 20.11 32.55
C PRO A 173 -14.55 19.72 33.61
N LYS A 174 -14.95 18.45 33.60
CA LYS A 174 -15.91 17.86 34.55
C LYS A 174 -15.19 17.17 35.71
N HIS A 175 -15.89 17.13 36.85
CA HIS A 175 -15.39 16.85 38.19
C HIS A 175 -14.75 15.45 38.34
N GLU A 176 -13.59 15.36 39.01
CA GLU A 176 -12.90 14.09 39.24
C GLU A 176 -13.55 13.24 40.33
N CYS A 177 -13.76 11.95 40.04
CA CYS A 177 -14.13 10.94 41.03
C CYS A 177 -12.87 10.42 41.76
N ARG A 178 -12.82 10.58 43.08
CA ARG A 178 -11.70 10.22 43.97
C ARG A 178 -11.54 8.71 44.26
N HIS A 179 -12.26 7.83 43.58
CA HIS A 179 -12.29 6.38 43.90
C HIS A 179 -11.39 5.50 43.02
N LYS A 180 -10.59 6.06 42.11
CA LYS A 180 -9.67 5.24 41.30
C LYS A 180 -8.31 5.07 41.99
N LYS A 181 -7.86 3.82 42.11
CA LYS A 181 -6.43 3.52 42.24
C LYS A 181 -5.72 4.07 40.99
N PRO A 182 -4.49 4.60 41.10
CA PRO A 182 -3.75 5.05 39.92
C PRO A 182 -3.60 3.89 38.94
N GLU A 183 -4.05 4.08 37.70
CA GLU A 183 -3.96 3.07 36.64
C GLU A 183 -2.47 2.86 36.31
N THR A 184 -1.98 1.63 36.47
CA THR A 184 -0.62 1.24 36.10
C THR A 184 -0.55 0.91 34.60
N PRO A 185 0.63 1.00 33.96
CA PRO A 185 0.79 0.74 32.52
C PRO A 185 0.35 -0.65 32.05
N TYR A 186 0.14 -1.60 32.97
CA TYR A 186 -0.20 -2.98 32.67
C TYR A 186 -1.57 -3.39 33.22
N ASP A 187 -2.32 -2.49 33.86
CA ASP A 187 -3.60 -2.83 34.50
C ASP A 187 -4.62 -3.40 33.51
N ASP A 188 -4.53 -3.02 32.23
CA ASP A 188 -5.34 -3.57 31.12
C ASP A 188 -5.05 -5.04 30.79
N LEU A 189 -3.82 -5.51 31.07
CA LEU A 189 -3.44 -6.92 30.92
C LEU A 189 -3.93 -7.79 32.08
N TRP A 190 -4.06 -7.19 33.28
CA TRP A 190 -4.44 -7.90 34.51
C TRP A 190 -5.95 -7.85 34.81
N SER A 191 -6.69 -6.91 34.21
CA SER A 191 -8.13 -6.71 34.45
C SER A 191 -9.05 -7.56 33.55
N LEU A 192 -8.53 -8.65 32.97
CA LEU A 192 -9.32 -9.58 32.15
C LEU A 192 -10.43 -10.30 32.95
N ASP A 193 -10.27 -10.45 34.27
CA ASP A 193 -11.24 -11.12 35.15
C ASP A 193 -12.06 -10.17 36.05
N ASP A 194 -11.61 -8.93 36.27
CA ASP A 194 -12.26 -7.99 37.20
C ASP A 194 -12.93 -6.82 36.48
N LYS A 195 -14.21 -6.99 36.12
CA LYS A 195 -15.10 -5.86 35.83
C LYS A 195 -15.62 -5.25 37.14
N GLU A 196 -14.76 -4.63 37.93
CA GLU A 196 -15.24 -3.70 38.96
C GLU A 196 -15.67 -2.38 38.30
N ILE A 197 -16.89 -2.40 37.76
CA ILE A 197 -17.59 -1.18 37.33
C ILE A 197 -18.03 -0.46 38.61
N CYS A 198 -17.49 0.74 38.84
CA CYS A 198 -17.92 1.61 39.92
C CYS A 198 -19.43 1.91 39.78
N LYS A 199 -20.26 1.41 40.70
CA LYS A 199 -21.73 1.59 40.71
C LYS A 199 -22.15 2.95 41.30
N CYS A 200 -21.58 4.06 40.84
CA CYS A 200 -22.07 5.38 41.21
C CYS A 200 -22.75 6.06 40.02
N ASP A 201 -24.08 6.23 40.12
CA ASP A 201 -24.92 6.89 39.13
C ASP A 201 -24.61 8.40 38.94
N THR A 202 -23.70 8.97 39.74
CA THR A 202 -23.33 10.39 39.75
C THR A 202 -21.88 10.65 39.28
N CYS A 203 -21.15 9.62 38.88
CA CYS A 203 -19.75 9.73 38.51
C CYS A 203 -19.58 9.75 36.99
N GLU A 204 -19.46 10.93 36.39
CA GLU A 204 -18.93 11.03 35.04
C GLU A 204 -17.41 10.82 35.12
N HIS A 205 -16.90 9.79 34.43
CA HIS A 205 -15.46 9.51 34.38
C HIS A 205 -14.70 10.71 33.80
N PRO A 206 -13.48 11.04 34.29
CA PRO A 206 -12.66 12.08 33.67
C PRO A 206 -12.49 11.75 32.19
N GLY A 207 -12.86 12.70 31.33
CA GLY A 207 -12.78 12.53 29.89
C GLY A 207 -11.33 12.25 29.48
N ARG A 208 -11.12 11.16 28.76
CA ARG A 208 -9.82 10.88 28.13
C ARG A 208 -9.62 11.88 27.00
N PHE A 209 -8.38 12.33 26.82
CA PHE A 209 -7.98 13.13 25.68
C PHE A 209 -7.09 12.26 24.80
N PRO A 210 -7.41 11.98 23.53
CA PRO A 210 -8.63 12.37 22.82
C PRO A 210 -9.87 11.61 23.31
N THR A 211 -11.06 12.16 23.08
CA THR A 211 -12.34 11.56 23.50
C THR A 211 -12.57 10.18 22.85
N GLU A 212 -12.17 10.04 21.59
CA GLU A 212 -12.14 8.79 20.85
C GLU A 212 -10.68 8.43 20.56
N PRO A 213 -10.28 7.15 20.63
CA PRO A 213 -8.90 6.77 20.34
C PRO A 213 -8.46 7.19 18.93
N GLU A 214 -7.29 7.83 18.83
CA GLU A 214 -6.76 8.35 17.56
C GLU A 214 -5.72 7.38 16.99
N LYS A 215 -5.93 6.88 15.77
CA LYS A 215 -4.98 5.99 15.08
C LYS A 215 -3.77 6.73 14.48
N ASP A 216 -3.97 7.96 14.01
CA ASP A 216 -2.91 8.74 13.37
C ASP A 216 -1.95 9.32 14.42
N LEU A 217 -1.00 8.49 14.86
CA LEU A 217 -0.02 8.84 15.89
C LEU A 217 0.82 10.03 15.44
N MET A 218 1.21 10.04 14.16
CA MET A 218 2.04 11.10 13.58
C MET A 218 1.33 12.45 13.65
N LEU A 219 0.06 12.53 13.27
CA LEU A 219 -0.74 13.75 13.37
C LEU A 219 -0.94 14.15 14.83
N PHE A 220 -1.29 13.18 15.68
CA PHE A 220 -1.58 13.43 17.08
C PHE A 220 -0.39 14.05 17.80
N ILE A 221 0.80 13.46 17.64
CA ILE A 221 2.05 13.97 18.25
C ILE A 221 2.39 15.34 17.68
N THR A 222 2.29 15.53 16.36
CA THR A 222 2.61 16.82 15.71
C THR A 222 1.72 17.96 16.21
N GLN A 223 0.44 17.69 16.50
CA GLN A 223 -0.52 18.71 16.95
C GLN A 223 -0.49 18.96 18.46
N ASN A 224 -0.27 17.91 19.25
CA ASN A 224 -0.49 17.98 20.70
C ASN A 224 0.79 17.98 21.54
N SER A 225 1.94 17.61 20.97
CA SER A 225 3.20 17.67 21.70
C SER A 225 3.51 19.09 22.13
N LYS A 226 4.00 19.25 23.36
CA LYS A 226 4.50 20.53 23.91
C LYS A 226 6.02 20.65 23.82
N GLU A 227 6.70 19.53 23.56
CA GLU A 227 8.17 19.42 23.57
C GLU A 227 8.79 19.57 22.18
N LEU A 228 8.00 19.36 21.11
CA LEU A 228 8.54 19.44 19.75
C LEU A 228 8.76 20.88 19.30
N ASP A 229 9.99 21.14 18.86
CA ASP A 229 10.39 22.35 18.13
C ASP A 229 9.70 22.40 16.75
N ASP A 230 9.59 23.59 16.15
CA ASP A 230 8.94 23.78 14.85
C ASP A 230 9.56 22.94 13.73
N TRP A 231 10.90 22.79 13.71
CA TRP A 231 11.60 22.00 12.69
C TRP A 231 11.32 20.49 12.83
N GLN A 232 11.11 20.01 14.06
CA GLN A 232 10.74 18.62 14.35
C GLN A 232 9.31 18.34 13.86
N ARG A 233 8.40 19.30 14.06
CA ARG A 233 7.02 19.22 13.54
C ARG A 233 6.98 19.23 12.02
N ASP A 234 7.84 20.01 11.35
CA ASP A 234 7.96 19.97 9.88
C ASP A 234 8.42 18.59 9.41
N ILE A 235 9.47 18.02 10.01
CA ILE A 235 9.95 16.68 9.66
C ILE A 235 8.85 15.63 9.81
N MET A 236 8.14 15.61 10.94
CA MET A 236 7.02 14.68 11.16
C MET A 236 5.90 14.87 10.13
N SER A 237 5.56 16.12 9.81
CA SER A 237 4.54 16.44 8.81
C SER A 237 4.92 15.94 7.42
N VAL A 238 6.19 16.11 7.03
CA VAL A 238 6.73 15.59 5.76
C VAL A 238 6.66 14.07 5.72
N ILE A 239 7.20 13.37 6.72
CA ILE A 239 7.20 11.89 6.76
C ILE A 239 5.77 11.35 6.73
N ARG A 240 4.86 11.97 7.48
CA ARG A 240 3.42 11.64 7.44
C ARG A 240 2.83 11.84 6.04
N GLN A 241 3.14 12.94 5.36
CA GLN A 241 2.65 13.21 4.01
C GLN A 241 3.18 12.18 3.00
N GLU A 242 4.45 11.79 3.11
CA GLU A 242 5.03 10.71 2.30
C GLU A 242 4.29 9.40 2.54
N MET A 243 4.05 9.02 3.80
CA MET A 243 3.33 7.77 4.11
C MET A 243 1.88 7.77 3.63
N LEU A 244 1.19 8.91 3.67
CA LEU A 244 -0.14 9.05 3.08
C LEU A 244 -0.13 8.89 1.55
N TYR A 245 0.96 9.26 0.88
CA TYR A 245 1.12 9.02 -0.55
C TYR A 245 1.35 7.53 -0.87
N PHE A 246 2.19 6.85 -0.08
CA PHE A 246 2.50 5.43 -0.30
C PHE A 246 1.40 4.48 0.17
N TRP A 247 0.53 4.90 1.11
CA TRP A 247 -0.46 4.02 1.72
C TRP A 247 -1.41 3.33 0.73
N PRO A 248 -2.03 4.03 -0.24
CA PRO A 248 -2.89 3.39 -1.22
C PRO A 248 -2.17 2.31 -2.03
N GLN A 249 -0.89 2.51 -2.35
CA GLN A 249 -0.08 1.53 -3.09
C GLN A 249 0.14 0.25 -2.29
N MET A 250 0.17 0.35 -0.96
CA MET A 250 0.22 -0.80 -0.06
C MET A 250 -1.14 -1.50 0.04
N GLU A 251 -2.23 -0.73 0.10
CA GLU A 251 -3.60 -1.26 0.21
C GLU A 251 -4.12 -1.93 -1.07
N THR A 252 -3.56 -1.59 -2.23
CA THR A 252 -4.05 -2.07 -3.54
C THR A 252 -2.97 -2.81 -4.33
N LYS A 253 -1.96 -3.37 -3.66
CA LYS A 253 -0.81 -3.99 -4.33
C LYS A 253 -1.22 -5.15 -5.24
N ILE A 254 -2.01 -6.10 -4.74
CA ILE A 254 -2.45 -7.28 -5.51
C ILE A 254 -3.31 -6.84 -6.70
N MET A 255 -4.24 -5.92 -6.48
CA MET A 255 -5.08 -5.38 -7.55
C MET A 255 -4.27 -4.64 -8.60
N ASN A 256 -3.33 -3.78 -8.19
CA ASN A 256 -2.54 -2.98 -9.11
C ASN A 256 -1.63 -3.85 -9.99
N GLU A 257 -0.89 -4.79 -9.40
CA GLU A 257 -0.05 -5.73 -10.15
C GLU A 257 -0.89 -6.67 -11.04
N GLY A 258 -2.06 -7.09 -10.53
CA GLY A 258 -3.01 -7.90 -11.29
C GLY A 258 -3.60 -7.18 -12.49
N TRP A 259 -4.01 -5.93 -12.33
CA TRP A 259 -4.56 -5.09 -13.39
C TRP A 259 -3.51 -4.81 -14.47
N ALA A 260 -2.28 -4.51 -14.06
CA ALA A 260 -1.18 -4.30 -14.99
C ALA A 260 -0.80 -5.58 -15.73
N SER A 261 -0.82 -6.73 -15.06
CA SER A 261 -0.62 -8.05 -15.68
C SER A 261 -1.78 -8.45 -16.60
N TYR A 262 -2.99 -8.03 -16.28
CA TYR A 262 -4.17 -8.29 -17.10
C TYR A 262 -4.10 -7.57 -18.44
N TRP A 263 -3.76 -6.27 -18.41
CA TRP A 263 -3.72 -5.45 -19.61
C TRP A 263 -2.46 -5.59 -20.42
N HIS A 264 -1.28 -5.78 -19.79
CA HIS A 264 -0.06 -5.94 -20.57
C HIS A 264 -0.13 -7.15 -21.51
N LEU A 265 -0.85 -8.21 -21.13
CA LEU A 265 -1.02 -9.42 -21.93
C LEU A 265 -1.92 -9.16 -23.11
N ARG A 266 -3.05 -8.47 -22.86
CA ARG A 266 -4.06 -8.15 -23.87
C ARG A 266 -3.53 -7.15 -24.88
N ILE A 267 -2.83 -6.11 -24.43
CA ILE A 267 -2.20 -5.14 -25.30
C ILE A 267 -1.11 -5.80 -26.15
N MET A 268 -0.22 -6.59 -25.53
CA MET A 268 0.86 -7.25 -26.26
C MET A 268 0.37 -8.31 -27.26
N ARG A 269 -0.79 -8.92 -27.05
CA ARG A 269 -1.41 -9.86 -28.00
C ARG A 269 -2.00 -9.19 -29.24
N GLU A 270 -2.36 -7.91 -29.15
CA GLU A 270 -2.92 -7.14 -30.28
C GLU A 270 -1.85 -6.36 -31.07
N ILE A 271 -0.60 -6.41 -30.62
CA ILE A 271 0.53 -5.81 -31.32
C ILE A 271 1.17 -6.88 -32.20
N GLU A 272 1.60 -6.51 -33.39
CA GLU A 272 2.35 -7.41 -34.28
C GLU A 272 3.71 -7.75 -33.64
N LEU A 273 3.90 -9.04 -33.34
CA LEU A 273 5.12 -9.61 -32.80
C LEU A 273 5.61 -10.71 -33.74
N ASP A 274 6.93 -10.81 -33.94
CA ASP A 274 7.51 -11.97 -34.61
C ASP A 274 7.57 -13.21 -33.69
N GLU A 275 7.95 -14.37 -34.25
CA GLU A 275 8.03 -15.62 -33.49
C GLU A 275 9.04 -15.55 -32.33
N ALA A 276 10.17 -14.87 -32.53
CA ALA A 276 11.22 -14.75 -31.51
C ALA A 276 10.79 -13.81 -30.38
N GLU A 277 10.20 -12.66 -30.72
CA GLU A 277 9.58 -11.72 -29.78
C GLU A 277 8.47 -12.41 -28.97
N THR A 278 7.64 -13.24 -29.62
CA THR A 278 6.57 -13.99 -28.95
C THR A 278 7.12 -14.97 -27.91
N ILE A 279 8.20 -15.69 -28.22
CA ILE A 279 8.85 -16.61 -27.28
C ILE A 279 9.50 -15.83 -26.12
N GLU A 280 10.17 -14.71 -26.41
CA GLU A 280 10.77 -13.87 -25.38
C GLU A 280 9.72 -13.28 -24.43
N LEU A 281 8.60 -12.78 -24.98
CA LEU A 281 7.45 -12.30 -24.22
C LEU A 281 6.89 -13.40 -23.30
N ALA A 282 6.66 -14.59 -23.83
CA ALA A 282 6.14 -15.72 -23.06
C ALA A 282 7.07 -16.09 -21.90
N LYS A 283 8.39 -16.14 -22.16
CA LYS A 283 9.39 -16.40 -21.14
C LYS A 283 9.39 -15.32 -20.06
N MET A 284 9.36 -14.05 -20.45
CA MET A 284 9.33 -12.92 -19.52
C MET A 284 8.07 -12.93 -18.65
N HIS A 285 6.90 -13.02 -19.27
CA HIS A 285 5.63 -13.08 -18.55
C HIS A 285 5.60 -14.25 -17.57
N SER A 286 6.04 -15.45 -18.00
CA SER A 286 6.09 -16.63 -17.12
C SER A 286 6.97 -16.44 -15.88
N GLY A 287 8.06 -15.68 -15.99
CA GLY A 287 8.91 -15.31 -14.86
C GLY A 287 8.23 -14.34 -13.90
N ILE A 288 7.46 -13.38 -14.42
CA ILE A 288 6.72 -12.39 -13.63
C ILE A 288 5.59 -13.07 -12.84
N VAL A 289 4.82 -13.96 -13.47
CA VAL A 289 3.68 -14.65 -12.82
C VAL A 289 4.07 -15.96 -12.13
N GLN A 290 5.37 -16.22 -11.98
CA GLN A 290 5.84 -17.44 -11.34
C GLN A 290 5.45 -17.45 -9.84
N THR A 291 4.70 -18.45 -9.41
CA THR A 291 4.32 -18.60 -8.00
C THR A 291 5.44 -19.25 -7.19
N SER A 292 5.61 -18.79 -5.95
CA SER A 292 6.49 -19.45 -4.97
C SER A 292 5.67 -20.38 -4.10
N ARG A 293 6.29 -21.47 -3.60
CA ARG A 293 5.64 -22.38 -2.63
C ARG A 293 5.39 -21.72 -1.28
N THR A 294 6.11 -20.64 -0.94
CA THR A 294 6.07 -20.02 0.37
C THR A 294 5.54 -18.59 0.37
N HIS A 295 5.50 -17.95 -0.80
CA HIS A 295 5.07 -16.57 -0.93
C HIS A 295 4.02 -16.45 -2.05
N LEU A 296 2.96 -15.70 -1.76
CA LEU A 296 1.99 -15.33 -2.78
C LEU A 296 2.61 -14.37 -3.77
N ASN A 297 2.36 -14.64 -5.06
CA ASN A 297 2.71 -13.73 -6.13
C ASN A 297 1.48 -12.82 -6.41
N PRO A 298 1.56 -11.50 -6.11
CA PRO A 298 0.45 -10.58 -6.34
C PRO A 298 0.07 -10.47 -7.82
N TYR A 299 1.04 -10.57 -8.74
CA TYR A 299 0.81 -10.52 -10.19
C TYR A 299 -0.11 -11.67 -10.62
N THR A 300 0.20 -12.90 -10.20
CA THR A 300 -0.57 -14.10 -10.56
C THR A 300 -1.97 -14.07 -9.94
N LEU A 301 -2.04 -13.76 -8.64
CA LEU A 301 -3.30 -13.77 -7.91
C LEU A 301 -4.26 -12.70 -8.45
N GLY A 302 -3.79 -11.47 -8.60
CA GLY A 302 -4.58 -10.37 -9.13
C GLY A 302 -5.02 -10.62 -10.57
N LEU A 303 -4.12 -11.09 -11.44
CA LEU A 303 -4.44 -11.45 -12.83
C LEU A 303 -5.58 -12.46 -12.89
N LYS A 304 -5.48 -13.54 -12.12
CA LYS A 304 -6.45 -14.65 -12.15
C LYS A 304 -7.81 -14.24 -11.62
N ILE A 305 -7.85 -13.40 -10.59
CA ILE A 305 -9.11 -12.85 -10.07
C ILE A 305 -9.77 -11.94 -11.13
N PHE A 306 -9.02 -11.06 -11.81
CA PHE A 306 -9.61 -10.22 -12.87
C PHE A 306 -10.10 -11.03 -14.07
N GLU A 307 -9.35 -12.05 -14.51
CA GLU A 307 -9.80 -12.99 -15.56
C GLU A 307 -11.09 -13.72 -15.17
N ASP A 308 -11.19 -14.15 -13.91
CA ASP A 308 -12.38 -14.82 -13.38
C ASP A 308 -13.59 -13.86 -13.29
N ILE A 309 -13.40 -12.62 -12.82
CA ILE A 309 -14.47 -11.61 -12.81
C ILE A 309 -14.98 -11.34 -14.22
N GLU A 310 -14.09 -11.07 -15.18
CA GLU A 310 -14.48 -10.83 -16.58
C GLU A 310 -15.30 -12.02 -17.11
N LYS A 311 -14.78 -13.25 -16.94
CA LYS A 311 -15.43 -14.47 -17.42
C LYS A 311 -16.83 -14.66 -16.85
N ARG A 312 -17.00 -14.50 -15.53
CA ARG A 312 -18.28 -14.75 -14.84
C ARG A 312 -19.33 -13.68 -15.07
N TRP A 313 -18.93 -12.44 -15.36
CA TRP A 313 -19.87 -11.38 -15.72
C TRP A 313 -20.18 -11.34 -17.21
N GLU A 314 -19.27 -11.81 -18.06
CA GLU A 314 -19.51 -11.95 -19.49
C GLU A 314 -20.45 -13.13 -19.77
N ASN A 315 -20.12 -14.31 -19.23
CA ASN A 315 -20.86 -15.55 -19.46
C ASN A 315 -21.19 -16.23 -18.12
N PRO A 316 -22.13 -15.68 -17.32
CA PRO A 316 -22.51 -16.27 -16.04
C PRO A 316 -23.17 -17.63 -16.25
N THR A 317 -22.84 -18.57 -15.36
CA THR A 317 -23.49 -19.89 -15.29
C THR A 317 -24.97 -19.75 -14.90
N GLU A 318 -25.78 -20.77 -15.18
CA GLU A 318 -27.21 -20.77 -14.81
C GLU A 318 -27.41 -20.54 -13.30
N GLU A 319 -26.60 -21.19 -12.47
CA GLU A 319 -26.59 -20.98 -11.02
C GLU A 319 -26.26 -19.53 -10.63
N GLU A 320 -25.29 -18.88 -11.29
CA GLU A 320 -24.95 -17.49 -11.01
C GLU A 320 -26.03 -16.51 -11.48
N ARG A 321 -26.73 -16.82 -12.58
CA ARG A 321 -27.88 -16.04 -13.05
C ARG A 321 -29.03 -16.11 -12.05
N GLU A 322 -29.34 -17.28 -11.52
CA GLU A 322 -30.42 -17.46 -10.54
C GLU A 322 -30.06 -16.88 -9.16
N LYS A 323 -28.84 -17.12 -8.67
CA LYS A 323 -28.43 -16.73 -7.31
C LYS A 323 -28.09 -15.24 -7.20
N TYR A 324 -27.45 -14.67 -8.22
CA TYR A 324 -26.94 -13.29 -8.16
C TYR A 324 -27.60 -12.35 -9.19
N GLY A 325 -28.53 -12.86 -10.01
CA GLY A 325 -29.27 -12.02 -10.96
C GLY A 325 -28.41 -11.44 -12.08
N ARG A 326 -27.33 -12.10 -12.49
CA ARG A 326 -26.39 -11.56 -13.48
C ARG A 326 -26.93 -11.71 -14.91
N PRO A 327 -27.07 -10.64 -15.69
CA PRO A 327 -27.65 -10.71 -17.03
C PRO A 327 -26.69 -11.32 -18.08
N GLY A 328 -25.37 -11.17 -17.89
CA GLY A 328 -24.35 -11.54 -18.87
C GLY A 328 -24.03 -10.39 -19.84
N GLY A 329 -22.86 -10.44 -20.47
CA GLY A 329 -22.35 -9.39 -21.38
C GLY A 329 -21.77 -8.15 -20.70
N GLU A 330 -21.50 -8.21 -19.39
CA GLU A 330 -21.01 -7.08 -18.60
C GLU A 330 -19.59 -7.30 -18.05
N GLY A 331 -18.85 -8.27 -18.58
CA GLY A 331 -17.54 -8.68 -18.05
C GLY A 331 -16.55 -7.53 -17.97
N LYS A 332 -16.39 -6.81 -19.09
CA LYS A 332 -15.50 -5.66 -19.18
C LYS A 332 -15.95 -4.51 -18.28
N GLN A 333 -17.24 -4.18 -18.26
CA GLN A 333 -17.75 -3.11 -17.38
C GLN A 333 -17.46 -3.42 -15.91
N LYS A 334 -17.64 -4.69 -15.51
CA LYS A 334 -17.43 -5.08 -14.12
C LYS A 334 -15.99 -4.95 -13.66
N ILE A 335 -15.00 -5.39 -14.45
CA ILE A 335 -13.60 -5.26 -14.04
C ILE A 335 -13.15 -3.79 -13.91
N PHE A 336 -13.72 -2.88 -14.71
CA PHE A 336 -13.46 -1.44 -14.58
C PHE A 336 -14.09 -0.86 -13.30
N GLU A 337 -15.31 -1.29 -12.94
CA GLU A 337 -15.95 -0.94 -11.67
C GLU A 337 -15.11 -1.42 -10.47
N VAL A 338 -14.68 -2.69 -10.49
CA VAL A 338 -13.83 -3.29 -9.45
C VAL A 338 -12.53 -2.52 -9.31
N ARG A 339 -11.86 -2.22 -10.42
CA ARG A 339 -10.64 -1.40 -10.44
C ARG A 339 -10.85 -0.02 -9.83
N ALA A 340 -12.01 0.60 -10.02
CA ALA A 340 -12.28 1.94 -9.51
C ALA A 340 -12.59 1.98 -8.00
N MET A 341 -13.24 0.93 -7.47
CA MET A 341 -13.90 1.01 -6.15
C MET A 341 -13.25 0.16 -5.05
N GLU A 342 -12.52 -0.89 -5.40
CA GLU A 342 -12.04 -1.89 -4.44
C GLU A 342 -10.58 -1.63 -4.01
N ASN A 343 -10.20 -2.19 -2.85
CA ASN A 343 -8.81 -2.40 -2.44
C ASN A 343 -8.52 -3.89 -2.26
N ASP A 344 -7.30 -4.30 -1.93
CA ASP A 344 -6.94 -5.72 -1.87
C ASP A 344 -7.80 -6.51 -0.87
N ILE A 345 -8.17 -5.91 0.27
CA ILE A 345 -9.01 -6.55 1.29
C ILE A 345 -10.39 -6.87 0.72
N SER A 346 -11.07 -5.88 0.14
CA SER A 346 -12.40 -6.07 -0.41
C SER A 346 -12.37 -6.90 -1.69
N PHE A 347 -11.32 -6.76 -2.50
CA PHE A 347 -11.09 -7.55 -3.71
C PHE A 347 -10.97 -9.04 -3.42
N LEU A 348 -10.14 -9.43 -2.44
CA LEU A 348 -10.03 -10.83 -2.03
C LEU A 348 -11.31 -11.32 -1.38
N ARG A 349 -11.93 -10.52 -0.50
CA ARG A 349 -13.16 -10.93 0.19
C ARG A 349 -14.33 -11.20 -0.78
N ASN A 350 -14.47 -10.36 -1.80
CA ASN A 350 -15.60 -10.37 -2.71
C ASN A 350 -15.39 -11.31 -3.91
N TYR A 351 -14.14 -11.47 -4.39
CA TYR A 351 -13.86 -12.12 -5.68
C TYR A 351 -12.91 -13.32 -5.61
N LEU A 352 -12.27 -13.62 -4.48
CA LEU A 352 -11.53 -14.88 -4.34
C LEU A 352 -12.50 -16.04 -4.10
N THR A 353 -12.81 -16.79 -5.15
CA THR A 353 -13.75 -17.91 -5.12
C THR A 353 -13.09 -19.22 -4.68
N LYS A 354 -13.91 -20.23 -4.38
CA LYS A 354 -13.42 -21.57 -4.08
C LYS A 354 -12.65 -22.17 -5.25
N GLU A 355 -13.19 -22.03 -6.46
CA GLU A 355 -12.59 -22.53 -7.69
C GLU A 355 -11.21 -21.92 -7.90
N LEU A 356 -11.05 -20.61 -7.66
CA LEU A 356 -9.74 -19.95 -7.75
C LEU A 356 -8.77 -20.42 -6.68
N VAL A 357 -9.22 -20.65 -5.44
CA VAL A 357 -8.36 -21.17 -4.36
C VAL A 357 -7.85 -22.56 -4.71
N ASP A 358 -8.71 -23.42 -5.26
CA ASP A 358 -8.36 -24.78 -5.69
C ASP A 358 -7.43 -24.75 -6.93
N ASP A 359 -7.75 -23.93 -7.95
CA ASP A 359 -6.96 -23.80 -9.19
C ASP A 359 -5.56 -23.23 -8.94
N LEU A 360 -5.43 -22.34 -7.96
CA LEU A 360 -4.16 -21.70 -7.59
C LEU A 360 -3.40 -22.47 -6.50
N ASP A 361 -3.93 -23.59 -6.01
CA ASP A 361 -3.36 -24.39 -4.92
C ASP A 361 -3.02 -23.51 -3.68
N LEU A 362 -3.96 -22.66 -3.27
CA LEU A 362 -3.73 -21.74 -2.15
C LEU A 362 -4.00 -22.43 -0.80
N TYR A 363 -2.98 -22.44 0.06
CA TYR A 363 -3.04 -23.04 1.38
C TYR A 363 -2.47 -22.09 2.44
N LEU A 364 -2.99 -22.16 3.67
CA LEU A 364 -2.35 -21.51 4.81
C LEU A 364 -1.31 -22.45 5.41
N PHE A 365 -0.11 -21.92 5.63
CA PHE A 365 0.99 -22.66 6.23
C PHE A 365 1.26 -22.15 7.65
N LYS A 366 1.49 -23.06 8.58
CA LYS A 366 1.97 -22.74 9.93
C LYS A 366 3.28 -23.47 10.19
N LYS A 367 4.24 -22.75 10.77
CA LYS A 367 5.48 -23.36 11.22
C LYS A 367 5.21 -24.17 12.50
N MET A 368 5.37 -25.49 12.43
CA MET A 368 5.25 -26.40 13.57
C MET A 368 6.62 -27.04 13.82
N GLY A 369 7.33 -26.53 14.84
CA GLY A 369 8.73 -26.89 15.07
C GLY A 369 9.65 -26.31 13.98
N TYR A 370 10.34 -27.19 13.24
CA TYR A 370 11.20 -26.81 12.12
C TYR A 370 10.51 -26.88 10.75
N ASP A 371 9.34 -27.53 10.67
CA ASP A 371 8.66 -27.78 9.40
C ASP A 371 7.47 -26.83 9.19
N TRP A 372 7.24 -26.46 7.93
CA TRP A 372 6.00 -25.81 7.50
C TRP A 372 4.95 -26.88 7.18
N LYS A 373 3.83 -26.85 7.89
CA LYS A 373 2.69 -27.75 7.63
C LYS A 373 1.50 -26.93 7.16
N ILE A 374 0.73 -27.51 6.24
CA ILE A 374 -0.55 -26.95 5.81
C ILE A 374 -1.49 -26.97 7.02
N SER A 375 -1.90 -25.78 7.47
CA SER A 375 -2.81 -25.64 8.62
C SER A 375 -4.27 -25.60 8.20
N GLN A 376 -4.59 -25.04 7.03
CA GLN A 376 -5.96 -24.94 6.52
C GLN A 376 -5.99 -25.14 5.00
N LYS A 377 -7.05 -25.85 4.56
CA LYS A 377 -7.38 -26.09 3.15
C LYS A 377 -8.78 -25.61 2.77
N GLU A 378 -9.58 -25.23 3.77
CA GLU A 378 -10.93 -24.72 3.53
C GLU A 378 -10.84 -23.30 2.96
N TRP A 379 -11.43 -23.09 1.77
CA TRP A 379 -11.22 -21.89 0.98
C TRP A 379 -11.60 -20.60 1.72
N GLU A 380 -12.68 -20.62 2.52
CA GLU A 380 -13.11 -19.46 3.32
C GLU A 380 -12.03 -19.08 4.33
N LYS A 381 -11.45 -20.06 5.02
CA LYS A 381 -10.37 -19.82 5.98
C LYS A 381 -9.09 -19.35 5.29
N VAL A 382 -8.79 -19.87 4.09
CA VAL A 382 -7.65 -19.39 3.30
C VAL A 382 -7.85 -17.93 2.94
N ARG A 383 -8.99 -17.58 2.32
CA ARG A 383 -9.36 -16.19 1.98
C ARG A 383 -9.28 -15.27 3.19
N ASP A 384 -9.93 -15.65 4.29
CA ASP A 384 -10.00 -14.81 5.49
C ASP A 384 -8.62 -14.65 6.14
N GLY A 385 -7.78 -15.69 6.12
CA GLY A 385 -6.38 -15.60 6.54
C GLY A 385 -5.54 -14.66 5.67
N LEU A 386 -5.75 -14.65 4.36
CA LEU A 386 -5.10 -13.68 3.47
C LEU A 386 -5.55 -12.26 3.76
N VAL A 387 -6.85 -12.06 3.96
CA VAL A 387 -7.43 -10.75 4.31
C VAL A 387 -6.89 -10.24 5.65
N ILE A 388 -6.78 -11.09 6.67
CA ILE A 388 -6.21 -10.72 7.97
C ILE A 388 -4.76 -10.22 7.81
N ASN A 389 -3.93 -10.92 7.04
CA ASN A 389 -2.53 -10.50 6.80
C ASN A 389 -2.39 -9.16 6.07
N LEU A 390 -3.41 -8.75 5.32
CA LEU A 390 -3.46 -7.46 4.62
C LEU A 390 -4.15 -6.37 5.44
N THR A 391 -4.74 -6.72 6.59
CA THR A 391 -5.40 -5.74 7.45
C THR A 391 -4.37 -4.74 7.96
N ASN A 392 -4.70 -3.45 7.84
CA ASN A 392 -3.78 -2.35 8.12
C ASN A 392 -2.40 -2.49 7.42
N CYS A 393 -2.39 -3.05 6.21
CA CYS A 393 -1.19 -3.36 5.41
C CYS A 393 -0.17 -4.28 6.12
N GLY A 394 -0.63 -5.08 7.09
CA GLY A 394 0.21 -5.96 7.90
C GLY A 394 0.89 -5.26 9.08
N PHE A 395 0.63 -3.97 9.30
CA PHE A 395 1.15 -3.22 10.44
C PHE A 395 0.23 -3.35 11.66
N PRO A 396 0.79 -3.38 12.88
CA PRO A 396 -0.01 -3.39 14.10
C PRO A 396 -0.98 -2.20 14.17
N HIS A 397 -2.23 -2.46 14.57
CA HIS A 397 -3.22 -1.41 14.77
C HIS A 397 -3.03 -0.77 16.15
N ILE A 398 -2.32 0.36 16.21
CA ILE A 398 -2.02 1.09 17.45
C ILE A 398 -2.78 2.40 17.47
N VAL A 399 -3.40 2.73 18.60
CA VAL A 399 -4.15 3.98 18.81
C VAL A 399 -3.69 4.71 20.07
N VAL A 400 -3.77 6.04 20.05
CA VAL A 400 -3.66 6.87 21.26
C VAL A 400 -4.95 6.72 22.05
N GLN A 401 -4.88 6.04 23.19
CA GLN A 401 -6.01 5.83 24.08
C GLN A 401 -6.10 6.94 25.16
N ASP A 402 -4.97 7.50 25.56
CA ASP A 402 -4.84 8.70 26.40
C ASP A 402 -3.56 9.46 26.00
N GLY A 403 -3.68 10.75 25.76
CA GLY A 403 -2.63 11.66 25.31
C GLY A 403 -1.97 12.46 26.44
N ASP A 404 -2.48 12.33 27.67
CA ASP A 404 -1.89 12.89 28.89
C ASP A 404 -2.09 11.90 30.04
N PHE A 405 -1.59 10.68 29.85
CA PHE A 405 -1.76 9.57 30.78
C PHE A 405 -1.25 9.94 32.16
N ASN A 406 -2.11 9.78 33.17
CA ASN A 406 -1.84 10.18 34.55
C ASN A 406 -1.40 11.66 34.72
N LYS A 407 -1.72 12.53 33.76
CA LYS A 407 -1.34 13.96 33.74
C LYS A 407 0.17 14.22 33.80
N LYS A 408 0.96 13.29 33.24
CA LYS A 408 2.43 13.36 33.21
C LYS A 408 2.98 13.81 31.86
N GLY A 409 2.13 14.09 30.87
CA GLY A 409 2.53 14.32 29.49
C GLY A 409 2.95 13.05 28.75
N GLU A 410 2.63 11.87 29.29
CA GLU A 410 2.92 10.57 28.69
C GLU A 410 1.75 10.11 27.79
N LEU A 411 2.06 9.41 26.70
CA LEU A 411 1.06 8.79 25.84
C LEU A 411 0.77 7.37 26.31
N TYR A 412 -0.51 7.03 26.47
CA TYR A 412 -0.96 5.65 26.61
C TYR A 412 -1.44 5.13 25.25
N LEU A 413 -0.64 4.25 24.67
CA LEU A 413 -0.91 3.60 23.39
C LEU A 413 -1.54 2.23 23.62
N LYS A 414 -2.60 1.92 22.86
CA LYS A 414 -3.26 0.63 22.90
C LYS A 414 -3.08 -0.08 21.57
N HIS A 415 -2.61 -1.32 21.62
CA HIS A 415 -2.65 -2.23 20.47
C HIS A 415 -4.03 -2.88 20.40
N CYS A 416 -4.77 -2.60 19.33
CA CYS A 416 -6.02 -3.28 19.02
C CYS A 416 -5.70 -4.55 18.23
N PHE A 417 -5.60 -5.68 18.92
CA PHE A 417 -5.31 -6.95 18.26
C PHE A 417 -6.47 -7.38 17.34
N GLU A 418 -6.16 -7.66 16.08
CA GLU A 418 -7.15 -7.93 15.03
C GLU A 418 -7.41 -9.44 14.75
N GLY A 419 -6.70 -10.37 15.42
CA GLY A 419 -6.98 -11.81 15.31
C GLY A 419 -5.77 -12.72 15.39
#